data_AF-A0AAN1LWB8-F1
#
_entry.id   AF-A0AAN1LWB8-F1
#
_cell.length_a   1.000
_cell.length_b   1.000
_cell.length_c   1.000
_cell.angle_alpha   90.00
_cell.angle_beta   90.00
_cell.angle_gamma   90.00
#
_symmetry.space_group_name_H-M   'P 1'
#
loop_
_entity.id
_entity.type
_entity.pdbx_description
1 polymer ?
#
loop_
_entity_poly.entity_id
_entity_poly.type
_entity_poly.pdbx_seq_one_letter_code
_entity_poly.pdbx_strand_id
1 'polypeptide(L)'
;MPKGRFLREDYHSELAVMRTPAMGMIRGFMLDHPEVEFEIVDGAADDVVERLARGTVELGLTAHGDLQDSFCFEPLLQEQFYGVAHRSHPWPMQKSISWSDFKGETVLATRPGTSIRAIADAAFSEYSISVSERFNACSAATIRGLLRAGVGVAALPALEVQGFGLDDFV
;
A
#
# COMPACT_ATOMS: atom_id res chain seq x y z
N MET A 1 19.28 4.96 1.31
CA MET A 1 18.32 4.49 0.28
C MET A 1 17.76 3.15 0.74
N PRO A 2 16.44 2.94 0.74
CA PRO A 2 15.86 1.67 1.18
C PRO A 2 16.26 0.55 0.21
N LYS A 3 16.55 -0.64 0.73
CA LYS A 3 17.00 -1.83 -0.04
C LYS A 3 15.84 -2.65 -0.65
N GLY A 4 14.65 -2.07 -0.81
CA GLY A 4 13.57 -2.71 -1.57
C GLY A 4 13.84 -2.60 -3.08
N ARG A 5 13.43 -3.61 -3.86
CA ARG A 5 13.54 -3.62 -5.33
C ARG A 5 12.22 -3.33 -6.04
N PHE A 6 12.29 -2.41 -6.99
CA PHE A 6 11.17 -1.90 -7.77
C PHE A 6 10.55 -2.96 -8.69
N LEU A 7 9.22 -2.90 -8.85
CA LEU A 7 8.51 -3.52 -9.97
C LEU A 7 8.63 -2.61 -11.23
N ARG A 8 8.84 -3.19 -12.41
CA ARG A 8 8.92 -2.50 -13.73
C ARG A 8 7.81 -3.10 -14.63
N GLU A 9 6.94 -2.42 -15.39
CA GLU A 9 6.80 -1.05 -15.95
C GLU A 9 5.27 -0.80 -16.21
N ASP A 10 4.86 0.47 -16.40
CA ASP A 10 3.61 1.01 -17.01
C ASP A 10 2.22 0.89 -16.33
N TYR A 11 2.11 1.20 -15.04
CA TYR A 11 0.86 1.78 -14.51
C TYR A 11 1.15 3.16 -13.92
N HIS A 12 0.99 4.18 -14.75
CA HIS A 12 0.90 5.56 -14.31
C HIS A 12 -0.52 5.82 -13.79
N SER A 13 -0.82 5.36 -12.58
CA SER A 13 -1.89 5.99 -11.80
C SER A 13 -1.34 7.30 -11.23
N GLU A 14 -1.98 8.41 -11.59
CA GLU A 14 -1.70 9.72 -11.01
C GLU A 14 -2.09 9.69 -9.52
N LEU A 15 -1.04 9.67 -8.71
CA LEU A 15 -0.99 9.43 -7.27
C LEU A 15 0.31 10.17 -6.91
N ALA A 16 0.42 11.21 -6.06
CA ALA A 16 1.65 12.05 -6.03
C ALA A 16 2.32 12.41 -4.68
N VAL A 17 3.55 11.95 -4.35
CA VAL A 17 4.24 11.61 -3.03
C VAL A 17 4.00 12.41 -1.69
N MET A 18 3.72 11.68 -0.58
CA MET A 18 3.70 12.08 0.84
C MET A 18 4.46 11.04 1.71
N ARG A 19 5.78 11.23 1.90
CA ARG A 19 6.70 10.47 2.80
C ARG A 19 6.41 10.73 4.28
N THR A 20 5.66 9.89 4.99
CA THR A 20 5.32 10.15 6.42
C THR A 20 5.14 11.66 6.79
N PRO A 21 4.39 12.49 6.03
CA PRO A 21 4.27 13.91 6.30
C PRO A 21 2.88 14.29 6.80
N ALA A 22 1.88 13.38 6.85
CA ALA A 22 0.58 13.70 7.46
C ALA A 22 0.81 14.19 8.88
N MET A 23 1.45 13.38 9.71
CA MET A 23 1.61 13.74 11.12
C MET A 23 2.54 14.94 11.32
N GLY A 24 3.56 15.11 10.47
CA GLY A 24 4.46 16.26 10.51
C GLY A 24 3.80 17.56 10.04
N MET A 25 2.99 17.51 8.99
CA MET A 25 2.20 18.63 8.47
C MET A 25 1.03 18.95 9.36
N ILE A 26 0.30 17.95 9.86
CA ILE A 26 -0.73 18.13 10.89
C ILE A 26 -0.11 18.81 12.10
N ARG A 27 1.04 18.33 12.59
CA ARG A 27 1.76 19.00 13.68
C ARG A 27 2.17 20.43 13.34
N GLY A 28 2.71 20.68 12.14
CA GLY A 28 3.08 22.02 11.70
C GLY A 28 1.88 22.96 11.66
N PHE A 29 0.80 22.51 11.03
CA PHE A 29 -0.45 23.24 10.94
C PHE A 29 -1.07 23.50 12.31
N MET A 30 -1.09 22.51 13.21
CA MET A 30 -1.57 22.69 14.59
C MET A 30 -0.74 23.68 15.39
N LEU A 31 0.56 23.83 15.07
CA LEU A 31 1.41 24.84 15.70
C LEU A 31 1.15 26.25 15.14
N ASP A 32 0.90 26.34 13.84
CA ASP A 32 0.61 27.60 13.15
C ASP A 32 -0.85 28.07 13.39
N HIS A 33 -1.76 27.14 13.71
CA HIS A 33 -3.19 27.35 13.93
C HIS A 33 -3.70 26.60 15.19
N PRO A 34 -3.33 27.06 16.41
CA PRO A 34 -3.66 26.39 17.67
C PRO A 34 -5.17 26.38 17.99
N GLU A 35 -5.96 27.21 17.34
CA GLU A 35 -7.41 27.29 17.47
C GLU A 35 -8.18 26.21 16.69
N VAL A 36 -7.51 25.51 15.77
CA VAL A 36 -8.14 24.49 14.94
C VAL A 36 -8.17 23.15 15.68
N GLU A 37 -9.37 22.59 15.84
CA GLU A 37 -9.56 21.22 16.34
C GLU A 37 -9.40 20.21 15.19
N PHE A 38 -8.62 19.16 15.42
CA PHE A 38 -8.40 18.07 14.46
C PHE A 38 -9.01 16.78 14.98
N GLU A 39 -9.79 16.12 14.13
CA GLU A 39 -10.19 14.73 14.31
C GLU A 39 -9.56 13.87 13.21
N ILE A 40 -8.90 12.78 13.61
CA ILE A 40 -8.34 11.80 12.68
C ILE A 40 -9.13 10.51 12.85
N VAL A 41 -9.79 10.08 11.78
CA VAL A 41 -10.51 8.82 11.73
C VAL A 41 -9.78 7.88 10.80
N ASP A 42 -9.35 6.73 11.34
CA ASP A 42 -8.73 5.67 10.56
C ASP A 42 -9.79 4.71 10.00
N GLY A 43 -9.63 4.32 8.75
CA GLY A 43 -10.63 3.56 7.99
C GLY A 43 -10.05 2.97 6.72
N ALA A 44 -10.73 1.96 6.17
CA ALA A 44 -10.39 1.43 4.86
C ALA A 44 -10.75 2.44 3.75
N ALA A 45 -10.18 2.27 2.55
CA ALA A 45 -10.41 3.21 1.44
C ALA A 45 -11.90 3.42 1.14
N ASP A 46 -12.69 2.35 1.15
CA ASP A 46 -14.14 2.42 0.91
C ASP A 46 -14.87 3.21 2.01
N ASP A 47 -14.44 3.10 3.27
CA ASP A 47 -15.02 3.84 4.41
C ASP A 47 -14.68 5.34 4.32
N VAL A 48 -13.47 5.69 3.86
CA VAL A 48 -13.08 7.09 3.61
C VAL A 48 -13.99 7.72 2.58
N VAL A 49 -14.24 7.04 1.45
CA VAL A 49 -15.12 7.52 0.39
C VAL A 49 -16.56 7.65 0.89
N GLU A 50 -17.05 6.67 1.66
CA GLU A 50 -18.40 6.72 2.23
C GLU A 50 -18.56 7.90 3.21
N ARG A 51 -17.57 8.17 4.06
CA ARG A 51 -17.60 9.29 5.02
C ARG A 51 -17.57 10.64 4.33
N LEU A 52 -16.75 10.79 3.28
CA LEU A 52 -16.75 12.00 2.44
C LEU A 52 -18.12 12.21 1.79
N ALA A 53 -18.72 11.16 1.23
CA ALA A 53 -20.05 11.24 0.60
C ALA A 53 -21.15 11.62 1.59
N ARG A 54 -21.04 11.17 2.86
CA ARG A 54 -21.98 11.50 3.94
C ARG A 54 -21.70 12.85 4.61
N GLY A 55 -20.60 13.52 4.27
CA GLY A 55 -20.17 14.77 4.90
C GLY A 55 -19.79 14.62 6.37
N THR A 56 -19.34 13.44 6.79
CA THR A 56 -18.86 13.20 8.17
C THR A 56 -17.36 13.44 8.34
N VAL A 57 -16.64 13.65 7.23
CA VAL A 57 -15.26 14.14 7.19
C VAL A 57 -15.12 15.11 6.02
N GLU A 58 -14.24 16.10 6.14
CA GLU A 58 -13.99 17.10 5.10
C GLU A 58 -12.88 16.69 4.12
N LEU A 59 -11.94 15.85 4.57
CA LEU A 59 -10.76 15.42 3.80
C LEU A 59 -10.54 13.92 3.95
N GLY A 60 -10.21 13.25 2.85
CA GLY A 60 -9.87 11.83 2.82
C GLY A 60 -8.48 11.60 2.26
N LEU A 61 -7.67 10.80 2.96
CA LEU A 61 -6.38 10.33 2.47
C LEU A 61 -6.53 8.89 1.97
N THR A 62 -6.54 8.71 0.66
CA THR A 62 -6.69 7.40 0.02
C THR A 62 -5.90 7.32 -1.29
N ALA A 63 -5.72 6.12 -1.82
CA ALA A 63 -5.16 5.96 -3.16
C ALA A 63 -6.20 6.34 -4.22
N HIS A 64 -5.72 6.75 -5.39
CA HIS A 64 -6.55 6.96 -6.57
C HIS A 64 -7.25 5.64 -6.94
N GLY A 65 -8.57 5.70 -6.96
CA GLY A 65 -9.45 4.61 -7.36
C GLY A 65 -10.67 5.20 -8.07
N ASP A 66 -11.73 4.40 -8.24
CA ASP A 66 -12.99 4.85 -8.84
C ASP A 66 -13.75 5.80 -7.90
N LEU A 67 -13.25 7.03 -7.78
CA LEU A 67 -13.91 8.11 -7.08
C LEU A 67 -15.02 8.68 -7.97
N GLN A 68 -16.14 9.05 -7.36
CA GLN A 68 -17.23 9.72 -8.07
C GLN A 68 -16.76 11.10 -8.57
N ASP A 69 -17.28 11.56 -9.72
CA ASP A 69 -16.96 12.86 -10.33
C ASP A 69 -17.22 14.08 -9.40
N SER A 70 -18.00 13.89 -8.34
CA SER A 70 -18.27 14.89 -7.31
C SER A 70 -17.08 15.16 -6.38
N PHE A 71 -16.05 14.32 -6.39
CA PHE A 71 -14.85 14.48 -5.57
C PHE A 71 -13.70 15.08 -6.37
N CYS A 72 -13.03 16.07 -5.79
CA CYS A 72 -11.72 16.51 -6.27
C CYS A 72 -10.63 15.63 -5.66
N PHE A 73 -9.79 15.05 -6.50
CA PHE A 73 -8.62 14.30 -6.07
C PHE A 73 -7.36 15.10 -6.36
N GLU A 74 -6.66 15.53 -5.31
CA GLU A 74 -5.33 16.12 -5.43
C GLU A 74 -4.29 15.02 -5.13
N PRO A 75 -3.45 14.64 -6.10
CA PRO A 75 -2.41 13.66 -5.88
C PRO A 75 -1.50 14.08 -4.71
N LEU A 76 -1.52 13.28 -3.64
CA LEU A 76 -0.71 13.47 -2.43
C LEU A 76 0.29 12.36 -2.16
N LEU A 77 0.22 11.15 -2.76
CA LEU A 77 1.38 10.25 -2.80
C LEU A 77 1.60 9.36 -4.06
N GLN A 78 2.80 9.25 -4.69
CA GLN A 78 3.14 8.23 -5.70
C GLN A 78 4.07 7.18 -5.11
N GLU A 79 3.62 5.94 -5.01
CA GLU A 79 4.50 4.86 -4.60
C GLU A 79 4.64 3.81 -5.66
N GLN A 80 5.82 3.21 -5.67
CA GLN A 80 6.03 1.97 -6.37
C GLN A 80 5.74 0.82 -5.41
N PHE A 81 5.12 -0.22 -5.95
CA PHE A 81 5.03 -1.50 -5.28
C PHE A 81 6.37 -2.23 -5.39
N TYR A 82 6.63 -3.05 -4.37
CA TYR A 82 7.81 -3.87 -4.22
C TYR A 82 7.36 -5.32 -4.05
N GLY A 83 8.04 -6.21 -4.76
CA GLY A 83 8.02 -7.63 -4.38
C GLY A 83 8.83 -7.81 -3.11
N VAL A 84 8.22 -8.41 -2.10
CA VAL A 84 8.85 -8.66 -0.80
C VAL A 84 8.77 -10.14 -0.50
N ALA A 85 9.92 -10.74 -0.22
CA ALA A 85 10.03 -12.12 0.25
C ALA A 85 11.07 -12.22 1.36
N HIS A 86 11.06 -13.31 2.12
CA HIS A 86 12.17 -13.61 3.02
C HIS A 86 13.47 -13.77 2.23
N ARG A 87 14.62 -13.41 2.81
CA ARG A 87 15.94 -13.51 2.15
C ARG A 87 16.37 -14.92 1.72
N SER A 88 15.73 -15.96 2.26
CA SER A 88 15.94 -17.35 1.81
C SER A 88 15.13 -17.71 0.57
N HIS A 89 14.27 -16.82 0.09
CA HIS A 89 13.47 -17.04 -1.11
C HIS A 89 14.36 -17.08 -2.35
N PRO A 90 14.07 -17.91 -3.36
CA PRO A 90 14.88 -18.00 -4.59
C PRO A 90 14.86 -16.75 -5.46
N TRP A 91 14.00 -15.77 -5.15
CA TRP A 91 13.93 -14.53 -5.90
C TRP A 91 15.31 -13.86 -5.99
N PRO A 92 15.73 -13.46 -7.19
CA PRO A 92 17.09 -13.03 -7.43
C PRO A 92 17.37 -11.74 -6.66
N MET A 93 18.31 -11.83 -5.73
CA MET A 93 18.77 -10.73 -4.88
C MET A 93 19.44 -9.57 -5.66
N GLN A 94 19.46 -9.59 -7.00
CA GLN A 94 20.09 -8.60 -7.89
C GLN A 94 19.28 -8.19 -9.13
N LYS A 95 18.09 -8.76 -9.40
CA LYS A 95 17.22 -8.31 -10.50
C LYS A 95 15.97 -7.58 -9.99
N SER A 96 15.35 -6.76 -10.86
CA SER A 96 14.00 -6.24 -10.66
C SER A 96 13.01 -7.41 -10.73
N ILE A 97 12.03 -7.42 -9.83
CA ILE A 97 10.91 -8.38 -9.84
C ILE A 97 9.82 -7.78 -10.73
N SER A 98 9.11 -8.56 -11.52
CA SER A 98 7.90 -8.13 -12.22
C SER A 98 6.66 -8.72 -11.55
N TRP A 99 5.49 -8.18 -11.87
CA TRP A 99 4.22 -8.75 -11.40
C TRP A 99 4.05 -10.22 -11.80
N SER A 100 4.57 -10.64 -12.97
CA SER A 100 4.52 -12.04 -13.40
C SER A 100 5.35 -13.00 -12.55
N ASP A 101 6.37 -12.52 -11.83
CA ASP A 101 7.24 -13.35 -11.00
C ASP A 101 6.52 -13.89 -9.73
N PHE A 102 5.34 -13.36 -9.42
CA PHE A 102 4.46 -13.88 -8.38
C PHE A 102 3.70 -15.15 -8.81
N LYS A 103 3.78 -15.51 -10.09
CA LYS A 103 3.05 -16.66 -10.62
C LYS A 103 3.57 -17.96 -10.02
N GLY A 104 2.67 -18.70 -9.38
CA GLY A 104 3.00 -19.95 -8.70
C GLY A 104 3.48 -19.78 -7.26
N GLU A 105 3.64 -18.54 -6.78
CA GLU A 105 4.02 -18.26 -5.40
C GLU A 105 2.80 -18.23 -4.46
N THR A 106 3.05 -18.39 -3.15
CA THR A 106 2.03 -18.11 -2.14
C THR A 106 1.96 -16.60 -1.91
N VAL A 107 1.02 -15.93 -2.57
CA VAL A 107 0.85 -14.48 -2.47
C VAL A 107 0.03 -14.10 -1.24
N LEU A 108 0.68 -13.41 -0.30
CA LEU A 108 0.09 -12.83 0.91
C LEU A 108 -0.54 -11.48 0.57
N ALA A 109 -1.78 -11.25 1.01
CA ALA A 109 -2.53 -10.04 0.64
C ALA A 109 -3.24 -9.39 1.83
N THR A 110 -3.39 -8.07 1.76
CA THR A 110 -4.18 -7.30 2.74
C THR A 110 -5.68 -7.58 2.59
N ARG A 111 -6.46 -7.08 3.56
CA ARG A 111 -7.92 -7.17 3.54
C ARG A 111 -8.54 -6.57 2.26
N PRO A 112 -9.53 -7.24 1.65
CA PRO A 112 -10.41 -6.61 0.66
C PRO A 112 -10.95 -5.26 1.16
N GLY A 113 -11.06 -4.29 0.25
CA GLY A 113 -11.47 -2.91 0.55
C GLY A 113 -10.33 -1.98 1.00
N THR A 114 -9.10 -2.49 1.11
CA THR A 114 -7.91 -1.63 1.25
C THR A 114 -7.41 -1.20 -0.12
N SER A 115 -6.87 0.02 -0.22
CA SER A 115 -6.26 0.52 -1.46
C SER A 115 -5.10 -0.36 -1.94
N ILE A 116 -4.25 -0.82 -1.03
CA ILE A 116 -3.16 -1.77 -1.33
C ILE A 116 -3.70 -3.03 -2.00
N ARG A 117 -4.82 -3.56 -1.49
CA ARG A 117 -5.43 -4.77 -2.03
C ARG A 117 -6.00 -4.54 -3.43
N ALA A 118 -6.73 -3.44 -3.63
CA ALA A 118 -7.32 -3.11 -4.93
C ALA A 118 -6.24 -2.97 -6.02
N ILE A 119 -5.15 -2.25 -5.73
CA ILE A 119 -4.04 -2.05 -6.67
C ILE A 119 -3.34 -3.37 -6.98
N ALA A 120 -3.04 -4.18 -5.97
CA ALA A 120 -2.38 -5.47 -6.16
C ALA A 120 -3.27 -6.45 -6.96
N ASP A 121 -4.57 -6.51 -6.67
CA ASP A 121 -5.51 -7.37 -7.40
C ASP A 121 -5.63 -6.97 -8.87
N ALA A 122 -5.71 -5.66 -9.16
CA ALA A 122 -5.72 -5.15 -10.52
C ALA A 122 -4.47 -5.60 -11.28
N ALA A 123 -3.28 -5.37 -10.72
CA ALA A 123 -2.03 -5.76 -11.34
C ALA A 123 -1.89 -7.29 -11.50
N PHE A 124 -2.30 -8.08 -10.51
CA PHE A 124 -2.24 -9.55 -10.60
C PHE A 124 -3.21 -10.13 -11.63
N SER A 125 -4.36 -9.48 -11.84
CA SER A 125 -5.36 -9.94 -12.81
C SER A 125 -4.82 -9.98 -14.24
N GLU A 126 -3.96 -9.02 -14.61
CA GLU A 126 -3.32 -8.94 -15.93
C GLU A 126 -2.42 -10.15 -16.23
N TYR A 127 -1.87 -10.77 -15.19
CA TYR A 127 -0.99 -11.95 -15.30
C TYR A 127 -1.68 -13.26 -14.93
N SER A 128 -3.01 -13.23 -14.71
CA SER A 128 -3.80 -14.38 -14.24
C SER A 128 -3.24 -14.99 -12.94
N ILE A 129 -2.83 -14.12 -12.01
CA ILE A 129 -2.33 -14.51 -10.69
C ILE A 129 -3.45 -14.30 -9.68
N SER A 130 -3.68 -15.31 -8.84
CA SER A 130 -4.65 -15.22 -7.73
C SER A 130 -3.91 -15.08 -6.41
N VAL A 131 -4.39 -14.17 -5.56
CA VAL A 131 -3.93 -14.09 -4.17
C VAL A 131 -4.30 -15.36 -3.39
N SER A 132 -3.52 -15.71 -2.36
CA SER A 132 -3.79 -16.91 -1.56
C SER A 132 -5.13 -16.82 -0.85
N GLU A 133 -6.01 -17.80 -1.06
CA GLU A 133 -7.27 -17.92 -0.30
C GLU A 133 -7.02 -18.21 1.19
N ARG A 134 -5.91 -18.87 1.52
CA ARG A 134 -5.55 -19.28 2.89
C ARG A 134 -5.00 -18.13 3.73
N PHE A 135 -4.29 -17.20 3.09
CA PHE A 135 -3.65 -16.06 3.73
C PHE A 135 -4.19 -14.75 3.15
N ASN A 136 -5.51 -14.68 3.07
CA ASN A 136 -6.26 -13.49 2.69
C ASN A 136 -6.63 -12.69 3.94
N ALA A 137 -6.89 -11.40 3.78
CA ALA A 137 -7.34 -10.51 4.85
C ALA A 137 -6.40 -10.34 6.04
N CYS A 138 -5.10 -10.40 5.77
CA CYS A 138 -4.08 -10.11 6.76
C CYS A 138 -3.93 -8.60 6.98
N SER A 139 -3.65 -8.16 8.22
CA SER A 139 -3.11 -6.83 8.46
C SER A 139 -1.68 -6.74 7.93
N ALA A 140 -1.16 -5.54 7.67
CA ALA A 140 0.24 -5.37 7.27
C ALA A 140 1.23 -5.96 8.31
N ALA A 141 0.88 -5.90 9.60
CA ALA A 141 1.65 -6.54 10.67
C ALA A 141 1.64 -8.07 10.56
N THR A 142 0.50 -8.68 10.24
CA THR A 142 0.39 -10.13 10.02
C THR A 142 1.17 -10.57 8.78
N ILE A 143 1.04 -9.85 7.66
CA ILE A 143 1.80 -10.13 6.43
C ILE A 143 3.29 -10.13 6.73
N ARG A 144 3.79 -9.15 7.49
CA ARG A 144 5.18 -9.09 7.92
C ARG A 144 5.63 -10.30 8.71
N GLY A 145 4.81 -10.78 9.65
CA GLY A 145 5.10 -11.99 10.42
C GLY A 145 5.20 -13.23 9.53
N LEU A 146 4.28 -13.37 8.59
CA LEU A 146 4.26 -14.49 7.63
C LEU A 146 5.43 -14.45 6.65
N LEU A 147 5.80 -13.26 6.17
CA LEU A 147 7.00 -13.06 5.36
C LEU A 147 8.25 -13.45 6.15
N ARG A 148 8.41 -13.02 7.41
CA ARG A 148 9.55 -13.44 8.26
C ARG A 148 9.63 -14.94 8.47
N ALA A 149 8.47 -15.60 8.55
CA ALA A 149 8.37 -17.05 8.67
C ALA A 149 8.62 -17.80 7.33
N GLY A 150 8.83 -17.08 6.22
CA GLY A 150 9.05 -17.68 4.90
C GLY A 150 7.82 -18.34 4.29
N VAL A 151 6.61 -17.95 4.71
CA VAL A 151 5.34 -18.59 4.28
C VAL A 151 4.98 -18.25 2.83
N GLY A 152 5.43 -17.10 2.32
CA GLY A 152 5.10 -16.65 0.98
C GLY A 152 5.77 -15.34 0.63
N VAL A 153 5.19 -14.65 -0.34
CA VAL A 153 5.65 -13.37 -0.88
C VAL A 153 4.51 -12.35 -0.86
N ALA A 154 4.83 -11.06 -0.90
CA ALA A 154 3.83 -9.99 -0.94
C ALA A 154 4.22 -8.88 -1.90
N ALA A 155 3.22 -8.24 -2.50
CA ALA A 155 3.40 -6.97 -3.20
C ALA A 155 2.99 -5.84 -2.24
N LEU A 156 3.93 -4.99 -1.83
CA LEU A 156 3.69 -3.95 -0.83
C LEU A 156 4.21 -2.59 -1.32
N PRO A 157 3.53 -1.47 -0.97
CA PRO A 157 4.03 -0.14 -1.29
C PRO A 157 5.28 0.20 -0.49
N ALA A 158 6.09 1.13 -1.00
CA ALA A 158 7.37 1.51 -0.41
C ALA A 158 7.27 1.89 1.08
N LEU A 159 6.23 2.64 1.47
CA LEU A 159 6.00 3.08 2.85
C LEU A 159 5.80 1.90 3.81
N GLU A 160 5.06 0.87 3.39
CA GLU A 160 4.90 -0.34 4.19
C GLU A 160 6.26 -1.01 4.37
N VAL A 161 6.99 -1.25 3.28
CA VAL A 161 8.30 -1.92 3.31
C VAL A 161 9.32 -1.21 4.20
N GLN A 162 9.31 0.12 4.25
CA GLN A 162 10.20 0.89 5.12
C GLN A 162 10.00 0.57 6.61
N GLY A 163 8.78 0.26 7.02
CA GLY A 163 8.51 -0.16 8.40
C GLY A 163 9.02 -1.56 8.72
N PHE A 164 9.29 -2.42 7.72
CA PHE A 164 9.45 -3.86 7.91
C PHE A 164 10.78 -4.27 8.57
N GLY A 165 11.81 -3.42 8.54
CA GLY A 165 13.17 -3.81 8.92
C GLY A 165 13.75 -4.73 7.85
N LEU A 166 14.66 -4.21 7.02
CA LEU A 166 14.98 -4.81 5.71
C LEU A 166 15.98 -5.97 5.77
N ASP A 167 16.53 -6.30 6.93
CA ASP A 167 17.61 -7.29 7.05
C ASP A 167 17.15 -8.74 6.77
N ASP A 168 15.85 -8.99 6.93
CA ASP A 168 15.22 -10.30 6.75
C ASP A 168 14.66 -10.51 5.33
N PHE A 169 14.60 -9.46 4.50
CA PHE A 169 13.83 -9.45 3.26
C PHE A 169 14.68 -9.17 2.01
N VAL A 170 14.17 -9.64 0.87
CA VAL A 170 14.67 -9.36 -0.48
C VAL A 170 13.62 -8.66 -1.32
#